data_AF-A0A7G8J4Y6-F1
#
_entry.id   AF-A0A7G8J4Y6-F1
#
_cell.length_a   1.000
_cell.length_b   1.000
_cell.length_c   1.000
_cell.angle_alpha   90.00
_cell.angle_beta   90.00
_cell.angle_gamma   90.00
#
_symmetry.space_group_name_H-M   'P 1'
#
loop_
_entity.id
_entity.type
_entity.pdbx_description
1 polymer ?
#
loop_
_entity_poly.entity_id
_entity_poly.type
_entity_poly.pdbx_seq_one_letter_code
_entity_poly.pdbx_strand_id
1 'polypeptide(L)' 'MSSKVSDALSMLKALLKKDDNLAAQMRLEPTSSSATKLAYEHGIQISPEALWSNRGVLVSDGHPTWRD' A
#
# COMPACT_ATOMS: atom_id res chain seq x y z
N MET A 1 -6.26 8.87 18.56
CA MET A 1 -5.43 9.36 17.45
C MET A 1 -5.25 8.27 16.38
N SER A 2 -6.32 7.85 15.67
CA SER A 2 -6.25 6.71 14.72
C SER A 2 -6.88 6.98 13.35
N SER A 3 -7.20 8.24 13.03
CA SER A 3 -7.92 8.59 11.80
C SER A 3 -6.98 8.62 10.58
N LYS A 4 -5.82 9.27 10.69
CA LYS A 4 -4.94 9.54 9.53
C LYS A 4 -4.39 8.29 8.84
N VAL A 5 -4.01 7.25 9.61
CA VAL A 5 -3.49 6.00 9.04
C VAL A 5 -4.61 5.25 8.31
N SER A 6 -5.81 5.23 8.90
CA SER A 6 -7.00 4.63 8.32
C SER A 6 -7.44 5.34 7.05
N ASP A 7 -7.33 6.68 7.02
CA ASP A 7 -7.62 7.51 5.85
C ASP A 7 -6.61 7.23 4.71
N ALA A 8 -5.30 7.20 5.01
CA ALA A 8 -4.27 6.90 4.03
C ALA A 8 -4.41 5.49 3.44
N LEU A 9 -4.72 4.48 4.26
CA LEU A 9 -5.01 3.11 3.82
C LEU A 9 -6.23 3.06 2.91
N SER A 10 -7.30 3.79 3.26
CA SER A 10 -8.53 3.83 2.48
C SER A 10 -8.30 4.51 1.13
N MET A 11 -7.54 5.61 1.11
CA MET A 11 -7.10 6.28 -0.12
C MET A 11 -6.25 5.35 -0.99
N LEU A 12 -5.27 4.66 -0.41
CA LEU A 12 -4.41 3.73 -1.12
C LEU A 12 -5.23 2.59 -1.74
N LYS A 13 -6.15 2.02 -0.97
CA LYS A 13 -7.04 0.97 -1.46
C LYS A 13 -7.93 1.45 -2.61
N ALA A 14 -8.46 2.67 -2.54
CA ALA A 14 -9.25 3.24 -3.61
C ALA A 14 -8.41 3.48 -4.87
N LEU A 15 -7.16 3.93 -4.71
CA LEU A 15 -6.22 4.15 -5.80
C LEU A 15 -5.85 2.82 -6.48
N LEU A 16 -5.51 1.78 -5.71
CA LEU A 16 -5.18 0.46 -6.24
C LEU A 16 -6.34 -0.22 -6.96
N LYS A 17 -7.59 0.10 -6.58
CA LYS A 17 -8.78 -0.37 -7.30
C LYS A 17 -9.02 0.36 -8.62
N LYS A 18 -8.53 1.59 -8.75
CA LYS A 18 -8.70 2.43 -9.94
C LYS A 18 -7.54 2.27 -10.92
N ASP A 19 -6.35 2.01 -10.40
CA ASP A 19 -5.10 1.91 -11.15
C ASP A 19 -4.51 0.51 -11.01
N ASP A 20 -4.85 -0.35 -11.98
CA ASP A 20 -4.37 -1.74 -12.02
C ASP A 20 -2.84 -1.81 -12.23
N ASN A 21 -2.25 -0.82 -12.89
CA ASN A 21 -0.81 -0.76 -13.11
C ASN A 21 -0.08 -0.45 -11.80
N LEU A 22 -0.61 0.48 -11.00
CA LEU A 22 -0.10 0.72 -9.65
C LEU A 22 -0.24 -0.52 -8.77
N ALA A 23 -1.39 -1.20 -8.84
CA ALA A 23 -1.60 -2.43 -8.10
C ALA A 23 -0.64 -3.55 -8.52
N ALA A 24 -0.28 -3.63 -9.81
CA ALA A 24 0.75 -4.55 -10.29
C ALA A 24 2.14 -4.17 -9.76
N GLN A 25 2.54 -2.89 -9.85
CA GLN A 25 3.82 -2.42 -9.34
C GLN A 25 3.96 -2.66 -7.83
N MET A 26 2.94 -2.31 -7.03
CA MET A 26 2.93 -2.58 -5.58
C MET A 26 3.11 -4.06 -5.24
N ARG A 27 2.59 -4.99 -6.07
CA ARG A 27 2.80 -6.44 -5.87
C ARG A 27 4.22 -6.89 -6.21
N LEU A 28 4.88 -6.23 -7.16
CA LEU A 28 6.24 -6.54 -7.59
C LEU A 28 7.31 -5.98 -6.65
N GLU A 29 6.95 -4.98 -5.85
CA GLU A 29 7.87 -4.41 -4.87
C GLU A 29 8.33 -5.47 -3.85
N PRO A 30 9.64 -5.59 -3.59
CA PRO A 30 10.17 -6.62 -2.70
C PRO A 30 10.02 -6.27 -1.21
N THR A 31 9.88 -4.99 -0.86
CA THR A 31 9.88 -4.51 0.53
C THR A 31 8.76 -3.52 0.81
N SER A 32 8.34 -3.44 2.07
CA SER A 32 7.29 -2.49 2.50
C SER A 32 7.79 -1.06 2.38
N SER A 33 9.10 -0.85 2.56
CA SER A 33 9.77 0.43 2.34
C SER A 33 9.65 0.92 0.90
N SER A 34 9.87 0.06 -0.11
CA SER A 34 9.73 0.47 -1.51
C SER A 34 8.27 0.68 -1.91
N ALA A 35 7.37 -0.18 -1.46
CA ALA A 35 5.93 -0.01 -1.67
C ALA A 35 5.39 1.29 -1.01
N THR A 36 5.98 1.71 0.11
CA THR A 36 5.67 3.00 0.76
C THR A 36 6.13 4.18 -0.09
N LYS A 37 7.33 4.10 -0.69
CA LYS A 37 7.80 5.15 -1.63
C LYS A 37 6.87 5.27 -2.82
N LEU A 38 6.43 4.14 -3.37
CA LEU A 38 5.46 4.11 -4.46
C LEU A 38 4.17 4.83 -4.06
N ALA A 39 3.61 4.53 -2.88
CA ALA A 39 2.43 5.23 -2.36
C ALA A 39 2.67 6.74 -2.17
N TYR A 40 3.88 7.13 -1.74
CA TYR A 40 4.27 8.52 -1.55
C TYR A 40 4.33 9.30 -2.87
N GLU A 41 4.76 8.69 -3.97
CA GLU A 41 4.74 9.30 -5.31
C GLU A 41 3.33 9.67 -5.76
N HIS A 42 2.32 8.96 -5.25
CA HIS A 42 0.89 9.26 -5.45
C HIS A 42 0.30 10.17 -4.36
N GLY A 43 1.13 10.78 -3.51
CA GLY A 43 0.71 11.70 -2.46
C GLY A 43 0.15 11.03 -1.20
N ILE A 44 0.31 9.72 -1.06
CA ILE A 44 -0.22 8.95 0.07
C ILE A 44 0.91 8.67 1.06
N GLN A 45 0.83 9.31 2.23
CA GLN A 45 1.77 9.08 3.32
C GLN A 45 1.27 7.94 4.22
N ILE A 46 1.95 6.81 4.17
CA ILE A 46 1.71 5.65 5.02
C ILE A 46 3.05 5.12 5.54
N SER A 47 3.10 4.57 6.75
CA SER A 47 4.34 3.95 7.23
C SER A 47 4.50 2.53 6.66
N PRO A 48 5.73 2.04 6.49
CA PRO A 48 6.00 0.67 6.06
C PRO A 48 5.30 -0.38 6.97
N GLU A 49 5.28 -0.13 8.27
CA GLU A 49 4.62 -1.02 9.25
C GLU A 49 3.10 -1.07 9.06
N ALA A 50 2.47 0.09 8.84
CA ALA A 50 1.04 0.17 8.59
C ALA A 50 0.68 -0.53 7.27
N LEU A 51 1.51 -0.36 6.24
CA LEU A 51 1.36 -1.02 4.95
C LEU A 51 1.46 -2.55 5.09
N TRP A 52 2.49 -3.05 5.76
CA TRP A 52 2.71 -4.47 6.03
C TRP A 52 1.57 -5.09 6.84
N SER A 53 1.15 -4.42 7.91
CA SER A 53 0.05 -4.88 8.78
C SER A 53 -1.28 -5.01 8.01
N ASN A 54 -1.49 -4.16 7.01
CA ASN A 54 -2.74 -4.11 6.23
C ASN A 54 -2.63 -4.72 4.82
N ARG A 55 -1.52 -5.38 4.48
CA ARG A 55 -1.25 -5.92 3.13
C ARG A 55 -2.35 -6.86 2.61
N GLY A 56 -2.96 -7.66 3.50
CA GLY A 56 -4.04 -8.59 3.14
C GLY A 56 -5.38 -7.92 2.82
N VAL A 57 -5.54 -6.65 3.19
CA VAL A 57 -6.77 -5.87 2.94
C VAL A 57 -6.62 -4.90 1.77
N LEU A 58 -5.37 -4.60 1.38
CA LEU A 58 -4.99 -3.66 0.32
C LEU A 58 -5.03 -4.32 -1.06
N VAL A 59 -4.57 -5.56 -1.17
CA VAL A 59 -4.46 -6.27 -2.46
C VAL A 59 -5.36 -7.50 -2.41
N SER A 60 -6.42 -7.50 -3.23
CA SER A 60 -7.40 -8.60 -3.26
C SER A 60 -6.89 -9.87 -3.94
N ASP A 61 -5.80 -9.78 -4.70
CA ASP A 61 -5.28 -10.86 -5.56
C ASP A 61 -3.92 -11.39 -5.08
N GLY A 62 -3.88 -11.80 -3.81
CA GLY A 62 -2.67 -12.34 -3.16
C GLY A 62 -2.00 -11.37 -2.19
N HIS A 63 -1.31 -11.94 -1.20
CA HIS A 63 -0.58 -11.17 -0.19
C HIS A 63 0.77 -10.73 -0.75
N PRO A 64 1.07 -9.42 -0.83
CA PRO A 64 2.40 -8.96 -1.18
C PRO A 64 3.45 -9.57 -0.25
N THR A 65 4.55 -10.07 -0.82
CA THR A 65 5.68 -10.65 -0.06
C THR A 65 6.66 -9.58 0.42
N TRP A 66 6.15 -8.38 0.73
CA TRP A 66 6.92 -7.26 1.25
C TRP A 66 7.69 -7.69 2.49
N ARG A 67 8.98 -7.95 2.37
CA ARG A 67 9.79 -8.39 3.50
C ARG A 67 10.92 -7.39 3.65
N ASP A 68 10.81 -6.53 4.66
CA ASP A 68 11.99 -5.81 5.16
C ASP A 68 12.90 -6.78 5.93
#